data_AF-A0AAJ1WUV4-F1
#
_entry.id   AF-A0AAJ1WUV4-F1
#
_cell.length_a   1.000
_cell.length_b   1.000
_cell.length_c   1.000
_cell.angle_alpha   90.00
_cell.angle_beta   90.00
_cell.angle_gamma   90.00
#
_symmetry.space_group_name_H-M   'P 1'
#
loop_
_entity.id
_entity.type
_entity.pdbx_description
1 polymer ?
#
loop_
_entity_poly.entity_id
_entity_poly.type
_entity_poly.pdbx_seq_one_letter_code
_entity_poly.pdbx_strand_id
1 'polypeptide(L)'
;MPETKPPKKKRAAKPKPVEKAPAKVGKATQLAAIQDRYRRALITALDHPHRAQGDRIRAALAALLAEKAALGVKDGEEAAEASE
;
A
#
# COMPACT_ATOMS: atom_id res chain seq x y z
N MET A 1 -36.63 -33.70 -49.67
CA MET A 1 -36.47 -32.84 -48.49
C MET A 1 -35.03 -33.00 -47.98
N PRO A 2 -34.11 -32.03 -48.16
CA PRO A 2 -32.75 -32.15 -47.64
C PRO A 2 -32.65 -31.61 -46.20
N GLU A 3 -32.11 -32.44 -45.31
CA GLU A 3 -31.92 -32.13 -43.89
C GLU A 3 -30.74 -31.16 -43.66
N THR A 4 -31.04 -29.99 -43.10
CA THR A 4 -30.05 -28.98 -42.71
C THR A 4 -29.49 -29.27 -41.31
N LYS A 5 -28.19 -29.58 -41.22
CA LYS A 5 -27.44 -29.69 -39.95
C LYS A 5 -27.41 -28.35 -39.20
N PRO A 6 -27.53 -28.33 -37.86
CA PRO A 6 -27.46 -27.09 -37.09
C PRO A 6 -26.01 -26.62 -36.88
N PRO A 7 -25.74 -25.30 -36.83
CA PRO A 7 -24.40 -24.77 -36.63
C PRO A 7 -23.94 -24.91 -35.16
N LYS A 8 -22.69 -25.36 -35.00
CA LYS A 8 -21.98 -25.52 -33.73
C LYS A 8 -21.96 -24.22 -32.91
N LYS A 9 -22.35 -24.29 -31.63
CA LYS A 9 -22.25 -23.21 -30.63
C LYS A 9 -20.81 -22.70 -30.56
N LYS A 10 -20.58 -21.42 -30.88
CA LYS A 10 -19.33 -20.72 -30.56
C LYS A 10 -19.24 -20.57 -29.04
N ARG A 11 -18.23 -21.16 -28.43
CA ARG A 11 -17.92 -21.05 -27.01
C ARG A 11 -17.41 -19.63 -26.75
N ALA A 12 -18.09 -18.87 -25.89
CA ALA A 12 -17.69 -17.52 -25.51
C ALA A 12 -16.26 -17.54 -24.93
N ALA A 13 -15.45 -16.58 -25.35
CA ALA A 13 -14.10 -16.37 -24.83
C ALA A 13 -14.17 -16.18 -23.31
N LYS A 14 -13.28 -16.87 -22.58
CA LYS A 14 -13.17 -16.76 -21.12
C LYS A 14 -12.96 -15.27 -20.74
N PRO A 15 -13.61 -14.77 -19.68
CA PRO A 15 -13.39 -13.41 -19.22
C PRO A 15 -11.92 -13.22 -18.84
N LYS A 16 -11.33 -12.11 -19.30
CA LYS A 16 -9.98 -11.68 -18.91
C LYS A 16 -9.90 -11.59 -17.37
N PRO A 17 -8.75 -11.90 -16.75
CA PRO A 17 -8.59 -11.71 -15.31
C PRO A 17 -8.78 -10.23 -15.03
N VAL A 18 -9.90 -9.91 -14.39
CA VAL A 18 -10.17 -8.59 -13.83
C VAL A 18 -9.01 -8.31 -12.89
N GLU A 19 -8.23 -7.29 -13.21
CA GLU A 19 -7.19 -6.72 -12.35
C GLU A 19 -7.86 -6.44 -11.01
N LYS A 20 -7.67 -7.38 -10.08
CA LYS A 20 -8.38 -7.40 -8.81
C LYS A 20 -7.86 -6.18 -8.09
N ALA A 21 -8.68 -5.14 -7.99
CA ALA A 21 -8.37 -3.98 -7.16
C ALA A 21 -7.83 -4.51 -5.82
N PRO A 22 -6.68 -3.99 -5.34
CA PRO A 22 -6.06 -4.50 -4.14
C PRO A 22 -7.12 -4.57 -3.05
N ALA A 23 -7.20 -5.73 -2.38
CA ALA A 23 -8.17 -5.94 -1.31
C ALA A 23 -8.16 -4.71 -0.39
N LYS A 24 -9.32 -4.24 0.07
CA LYS A 24 -9.42 -3.10 0.99
C LYS A 24 -8.68 -3.46 2.28
N VAL A 25 -7.38 -3.16 2.31
CA VAL A 25 -6.52 -3.38 3.47
C VAL A 25 -6.97 -2.38 4.54
N GLY A 26 -7.25 -2.85 5.75
CA GLY A 26 -7.68 -1.99 6.85
C GLY A 26 -6.63 -0.91 7.15
N LYS A 27 -7.09 0.27 7.58
CA LYS A 27 -6.20 1.41 7.91
C LYS A 27 -5.09 1.01 8.88
N ALA A 28 -5.38 0.17 9.88
CA ALA A 28 -4.38 -0.33 10.83
C ALA A 28 -3.25 -1.12 10.14
N THR A 29 -3.60 -2.01 9.21
CA THR A 29 -2.62 -2.76 8.42
C THR A 29 -1.83 -1.86 7.48
N GLN A 30 -2.46 -0.84 6.89
CA GLN A 30 -1.78 0.17 6.09
C GLN A 30 -0.78 0.98 6.92
N LEU A 31 -1.17 1.42 8.12
CA LEU A 31 -0.31 2.13 9.06
C LEU A 31 0.87 1.26 9.52
N ALA A 32 0.63 -0.02 9.83
CA ALA A 32 1.68 -0.96 10.19
C ALA A 32 2.70 -1.11 9.05
N ALA A 33 2.24 -1.20 7.80
CA ALA A 33 3.12 -1.27 6.63
C ALA A 33 3.94 0.01 6.40
N ILE A 34 3.33 1.19 6.61
CA ILE A 34 4.01 2.50 6.57
C ILE A 34 5.12 2.55 7.63
N GLN A 35 4.82 2.13 8.87
CA GLN A 35 5.80 2.09 9.95
C GLN A 35 6.92 1.08 9.70
N ASP A 36 6.62 -0.10 9.13
CA ASP A 36 7.63 -1.10 8.78
C ASP A 36 8.62 -0.57 7.74
N ARG A 37 8.13 0.11 6.70
CA ARG A 37 8.99 0.79 5.71
C ARG A 37 9.92 1.80 6.36
N TYR A 38 9.39 2.63 7.27
CA TYR A 38 10.20 3.60 8.00
C TYR A 38 11.29 2.92 8.85
N ARG A 39 10.96 1.87 9.60
CA ARG A 39 11.96 1.12 10.39
C ARG A 39 13.07 0.54 9.52
N ARG A 40 12.72 -0.06 8.37
CA ARG A 40 13.71 -0.58 7.42
C ARG A 40 14.59 0.53 6.88
N ALA A 41 14.03 1.68 6.52
CA ALA A 41 14.80 2.82 6.03
C ALA A 41 15.80 3.34 7.08
N LEU A 42 15.43 3.33 8.36
CA LEU A 42 16.35 3.68 9.46
C LEU A 42 17.50 2.67 9.57
N ILE A 43 17.22 1.37 9.47
CA ILE A 43 18.25 0.32 9.50
C ILE A 43 19.22 0.50 8.32
N THR A 44 18.70 0.68 7.10
CA THR A 44 19.53 0.92 5.91
C THR A 44 20.35 2.21 6.03
N ALA A 45 19.85 3.23 6.72
CA ALA A 45 20.61 4.46 6.93
C ALA A 45 21.87 4.24 7.79
N LEU A 46 21.89 3.23 8.66
CA LEU A 46 23.06 2.89 9.50
C LEU A 46 24.27 2.43 8.69
N ASP A 47 24.06 1.93 7.47
CA ASP A 47 25.13 1.48 6.57
C ASP A 47 25.87 2.65 5.89
N HIS A 48 25.52 3.89 6.24
CA HIS A 48 26.05 5.10 5.61
C HIS A 48 26.81 6.01 6.59
N PRO A 49 27.78 6.81 6.10
CA PRO A 49 28.47 7.80 6.91
C PRO A 49 27.52 8.83 7.53
N HIS A 50 27.83 9.35 8.72
CA HIS A 50 26.94 10.17 9.55
C HIS A 50 26.20 11.31 8.83
N ARG A 51 26.88 12.06 7.95
CA ARG A 51 26.23 13.11 7.14
C ARG A 51 25.11 12.54 6.28
N ALA A 52 25.43 11.53 5.49
CA ALA A 52 24.51 10.89 4.55
C ALA A 52 23.47 10.00 5.27
N GLN A 53 23.78 9.49 6.45
CA GLN A 53 22.84 8.84 7.37
C GLN A 53 21.77 9.84 7.82
N GLY A 54 22.19 11.03 8.29
CA GLY A 54 21.26 12.08 8.73
C GLY A 54 20.30 12.54 7.62
N ASP A 55 20.80 12.70 6.40
CA ASP A 55 19.97 13.03 5.23
C ASP A 55 18.92 11.94 4.94
N ARG A 56 19.34 10.67 4.98
CA ARG A 56 18.43 9.53 4.77
C ARG A 56 17.38 9.41 5.86
N ILE A 57 17.75 9.63 7.11
CA ILE A 57 16.80 9.61 8.24
C ILE A 57 15.76 10.73 8.07
N ARG A 58 16.18 11.94 7.71
CA ARG A 58 15.25 13.05 7.44
C ARG A 58 14.30 12.74 6.28
N ALA A 59 14.82 12.17 5.20
CA ALA A 59 14.00 11.77 4.06
C ALA A 59 13.00 10.66 4.42
N ALA A 60 13.43 9.65 5.18
CA ALA A 60 12.56 8.59 5.67
C ALA A 60 11.45 9.12 6.59
N LEU A 61 11.77 10.08 7.45
CA LEU A 61 10.79 10.74 8.32
C LEU A 61 9.77 11.54 7.50
N ALA A 62 10.23 12.33 6.52
CA ALA A 62 9.34 13.09 5.64
C ALA A 62 8.37 12.17 4.88
N ALA A 63 8.86 11.03 4.37
CA ALA A 63 8.03 10.02 3.72
C ALA A 63 7.00 9.41 4.68
N LEU A 64 7.39 9.06 5.91
CA LEU A 64 6.48 8.55 6.93
C LEU A 64 5.31 9.52 7.18
N LEU A 65 5.61 10.81 7.36
CA LEU A 65 4.60 11.83 7.64
C LEU A 65 3.67 12.04 6.44
N ALA A 66 4.21 12.08 5.22
CA ALA A 66 3.41 12.19 4.01
C ALA A 66 2.48 10.98 3.81
N GLU A 67 2.97 9.76 4.03
CA GLU A 67 2.17 8.54 3.92
C GLU A 67 1.07 8.46 5.00
N LYS A 68 1.37 8.87 6.25
CA LYS A 68 0.37 8.98 7.31
C LYS A 68 -0.70 10.03 6.98
N ALA A 69 -0.30 11.21 6.50
CA ALA A 69 -1.22 12.27 6.10
C ALA A 69 -2.13 11.82 4.95
N ALA A 70 -1.60 11.09 3.97
CA ALA A 70 -2.38 10.50 2.88
C ALA A 70 -3.40 9.45 3.39
N LEU A 71 -3.10 8.78 4.51
CA LEU A 71 -4.01 7.86 5.19
C LEU A 71 -5.07 8.59 6.05
N GLY A 72 -4.96 9.92 6.18
CA GLY A 72 -5.80 10.75 7.04
C GLY A 72 -5.47 10.61 8.52
N VAL A 73 -4.28 10.13 8.86
CA VAL A 73 -3.78 10.06 10.24
C VAL A 73 -3.19 11.42 10.58
N LYS A 74 -3.83 12.15 11.49
CA LYS A 74 -3.24 13.36 12.09
C LYS A 74 -2.23 12.91 13.14
N ASP A 75 -1.04 13.51 13.15
CA ASP A 75 -0.09 13.29 14.24
C ASP A 75 -0.62 14.00 15.50
N GLY A 76 -1.44 13.28 16.27
CA GLY A 76 -1.48 13.35 17.73
C GLY A 76 -1.82 14.68 18.43
N GLU A 77 -2.93 15.33 18.08
CA GLU A 77 -3.65 16.14 19.09
C GLU A 77 -4.70 15.31 19.87
N GLU A 78 -5.13 14.16 19.34
CA GLU A 78 -6.23 13.36 19.91
C GLU A 78 -5.77 12.25 20.89
N ALA A 79 -4.46 12.02 21.05
CA ALA A 79 -3.94 11.00 21.98
C ALA A 79 -3.66 11.56 23.39
N ALA A 80 -3.75 12.88 23.59
CA ALA A 80 -3.55 13.52 24.88
C ALA A 80 -4.81 13.51 25.77
N GLU A 81 -6.01 13.30 25.22
CA GLU A 81 -7.27 13.29 25.98
C GLU A 81 -7.65 11.91 26.54
N ALA A 82 -6.89 10.84 26.25
CA ALA A 82 -7.17 9.50 26.77
C ALA A 82 -6.51 9.22 28.14
N SER A 83 -6.10 10.26 28.86
CA SER A 83 -5.50 10.16 30.19
C SER A 83 -5.99 11.29 31.09
N GLU A 84 -7.28 11.26 31.40
CA GLU A 84 -7.86 11.91 32.58
C GLU A 84 -8.70 10.89 33.37
#